data_AF-A0A535XS88-F1
#
_entry.id   AF-A0A535XS88-F1
#
_cell.length_a   1.000
_cell.length_b   1.000
_cell.length_c   1.000
_cell.angle_alpha   90.00
_cell.angle_beta   90.00
_cell.angle_gamma   90.00
#
_symmetry.space_group_name_H-M   'P 1'
#
loop_
_entity.id
_entity.type
_entity.pdbx_description
1 polymer ?
#
loop_
_entity_poly.entity_id
_entity_poly.type
_entity_poly.pdbx_seq_one_letter_code
_entity_poly.pdbx_strand_id
1 'polypeptide(L)'
;MLRGHVLTDQDGRYSLETIVPACYEPRQARHIHVKVQGVSRPYTTQLYFSDDPDRVKDNFYMKELEVQIDDLPDGRKRGQYTFVIRQVTEKDNVTPESLASRVA
;
A
#
# COMPACT_ATOMS: atom_id res chain seq x y z
N MET A 1 -16.42 -0.64 -7.52
CA MET A 1 -15.36 0.14 -6.87
C MET A 1 -14.67 -0.75 -5.85
N LEU A 2 -13.35 -0.99 -5.99
CA LEU A 2 -12.58 -1.85 -5.09
C LEU A 2 -11.84 -0.97 -4.06
N ARG A 3 -12.44 -0.78 -2.89
CA ARG A 3 -11.85 -0.01 -1.79
C ARG A 3 -12.22 -0.66 -0.47
N GLY A 4 -11.32 -0.57 0.49
CA GLY A 4 -11.50 -1.07 1.85
C GLY A 4 -10.35 -0.62 2.73
N HIS A 5 -10.44 -0.95 4.02
CA HIS A 5 -9.34 -0.83 4.96
C HIS A 5 -9.20 -2.14 5.72
N VAL A 6 -7.97 -2.43 6.15
CA VAL A 6 -7.64 -3.58 6.98
C VAL A 6 -6.89 -3.04 8.18
N LEU A 7 -7.29 -3.46 9.38
CA LEU A 7 -6.52 -3.23 10.59
C LEU A 7 -5.51 -4.36 10.72
N THR A 8 -4.27 -4.02 11.05
CA THR A 8 -3.25 -5.02 11.33
C THR A 8 -3.61 -5.81 12.59
N ASP A 9 -3.19 -7.06 12.65
CA ASP A 9 -3.27 -7.86 13.87
C ASP A 9 -2.27 -7.36 14.94
N GLN A 10 -2.24 -8.05 16.08
CA GLN A 10 -1.34 -7.72 17.20
C GLN A 10 0.15 -7.84 16.85
N ASP A 11 0.47 -8.62 15.81
CA ASP A 11 1.83 -8.82 15.30
C ASP A 11 2.14 -7.87 14.12
N GLY A 12 1.23 -6.96 13.77
CA GLY A 12 1.38 -6.01 12.67
C GLY A 12 1.11 -6.60 11.28
N ARG A 13 0.57 -7.82 11.17
CA ARG A 13 0.27 -8.46 9.89
C ARG A 13 -1.06 -7.97 9.32
N TYR A 14 -1.17 -7.97 8.00
CA TYR A 14 -2.40 -7.67 7.27
C TYR A 14 -2.59 -8.65 6.11
N SER A 15 -3.83 -8.78 5.64
CA SER A 15 -4.15 -9.55 4.42
C SER A 15 -5.15 -8.77 3.58
N LEU A 16 -4.92 -8.76 2.27
CA LEU A 16 -5.82 -8.20 1.26
C LEU A 16 -6.02 -9.24 0.17
N GLU A 17 -7.23 -9.76 0.06
CA GLU A 17 -7.65 -10.57 -1.09
C GLU A 17 -8.38 -9.67 -2.09
N THR A 18 -7.85 -9.59 -3.30
CA THR A 18 -8.40 -8.76 -4.37
C THR A 18 -8.02 -9.34 -5.73
N ILE A 19 -8.67 -8.86 -6.79
CA ILE A 19 -8.22 -9.11 -8.16
C ILE A 19 -6.93 -8.35 -8.45
N VAL A 20 -6.17 -8.81 -9.45
CA VAL A 20 -5.04 -8.06 -10.01
C VAL A 20 -5.61 -6.86 -10.79
N PRO A 21 -5.23 -5.62 -10.46
CA PRO A 21 -5.69 -4.45 -11.21
C PRO A 21 -5.11 -4.45 -12.63
N ALA A 22 -5.87 -3.91 -13.58
CA ALA A 22 -5.34 -3.54 -14.89
C ALA A 22 -4.56 -2.21 -14.82
N CYS A 23 -3.70 -1.95 -15.80
CA CYS A 23 -3.15 -0.61 -16.02
C CYS A 23 -4.27 0.32 -16.55
N TYR A 24 -4.05 1.63 -16.46
CA TYR A 24 -4.99 2.63 -16.95
C TYR A 24 -4.23 3.89 -17.35
N GLU A 25 -4.64 4.56 -18.43
CA GLU A 25 -4.00 5.81 -18.85
C GLU A 25 -4.19 6.93 -17.80
N PRO A 26 -3.14 7.67 -17.43
CA PRO A 26 -1.80 7.77 -18.04
C PRO A 26 -0.71 6.90 -17.36
N ARG A 27 -1.09 5.84 -16.66
CA ARG A 27 -0.22 4.94 -15.87
C ARG A 27 -0.05 3.61 -16.60
N GLN A 28 1.16 3.38 -17.11
CA GLN A 28 1.47 2.18 -17.92
C GLN A 28 1.55 0.91 -17.06
N ALA A 29 1.80 1.04 -15.75
CA ALA A 29 1.95 -0.09 -14.85
C ALA A 29 0.69 -0.39 -14.05
N ARG A 30 0.45 -1.67 -13.78
CA ARG A 30 -0.51 -2.13 -12.76
C ARG A 30 0.00 -1.69 -11.38
N HIS A 31 -0.90 -1.15 -10.57
CA HIS A 31 -0.56 -0.71 -9.22
C HIS A 31 -1.75 -0.72 -8.27
N ILE A 32 -1.48 -0.76 -6.97
CA ILE A 32 -2.47 -0.60 -5.89
C ILE A 32 -2.12 0.64 -5.10
N HIS A 33 -3.08 1.57 -4.93
CA HIS A 33 -2.92 2.70 -4.02
C HIS A 33 -3.13 2.25 -2.57
N VAL A 34 -2.26 2.70 -1.67
CA VAL A 34 -2.34 2.38 -0.25
C VAL A 34 -2.11 3.63 0.59
N LYS A 35 -2.89 3.77 1.66
CA LYS A 35 -2.57 4.64 2.79
C LYS A 35 -2.30 3.76 4.00
N VAL A 36 -1.12 3.92 4.59
CA VAL A 36 -0.74 3.22 5.82
C VAL A 36 -0.74 4.23 6.95
N GLN A 37 -1.47 3.93 8.02
CA GLN A 37 -1.62 4.83 9.15
C GLN A 37 -1.37 4.07 10.44
N GLY A 38 -0.44 4.59 11.24
CA GLY A 38 -0.27 4.23 12.64
C GLY A 38 -0.67 5.41 13.52
N VAL A 39 0.12 5.67 14.56
CA VAL A 39 -0.02 6.89 15.37
C VAL A 39 0.34 8.13 14.54
N SER A 40 1.40 8.06 13.74
CA SER A 40 1.83 9.19 12.91
C SER A 40 0.85 9.51 11.76
N ARG A 41 1.09 10.64 11.07
CA ARG A 41 0.29 11.02 9.89
C ARG A 41 0.29 9.91 8.83
N PRO A 42 -0.82 9.72 8.10
CA PRO A 42 -0.91 8.69 7.07
C PRO A 42 0.19 8.82 6.02
N TYR A 43 0.86 7.71 5.73
CA TYR A 43 1.78 7.59 4.61
C TYR A 43 1.01 7.12 3.38
N THR A 44 0.96 7.96 2.34
CA THR A 44 0.30 7.62 1.07
C THR A 44 1.35 7.13 0.08
N THR A 45 1.14 5.95 -0.48
CA THR A 45 2.02 5.33 -1.46
C THR A 45 1.24 4.47 -2.45
N GLN A 46 1.95 3.79 -3.32
CA GLN A 46 1.42 2.83 -4.27
C GLN A 46 2.35 1.62 -4.35
N LEU A 47 1.81 0.44 -4.64
CA LEU A 47 2.55 -0.80 -4.80
C LEU A 47 2.51 -1.23 -6.27
N TYR A 48 3.64 -1.73 -6.78
CA TYR A 48 3.81 -2.23 -8.13
C TYR A 48 4.03 -3.75 -8.13
N PHE A 49 3.78 -4.41 -9.27
CA PHE A 49 3.88 -5.86 -9.39
C PHE A 49 5.17 -6.24 -10.11
N SER A 50 6.01 -7.09 -9.50
CA SER A 50 7.28 -7.57 -10.09
C SER A 50 7.13 -8.30 -11.42
N ASP A 51 5.98 -8.92 -11.66
CA ASP A 51 5.63 -9.63 -12.90
C ASP A 51 5.07 -8.70 -13.99
N ASP A 52 4.92 -7.40 -13.72
CA ASP A 52 4.53 -6.41 -14.72
C ASP A 52 5.75 -5.91 -15.50
N PRO A 53 5.87 -6.23 -16.81
CA PRO A 53 7.01 -5.76 -17.61
C PRO A 53 7.00 -4.25 -17.84
N ASP A 54 5.83 -3.60 -17.77
CA ASP A 54 5.66 -2.17 -18.05
C ASP A 54 5.89 -1.30 -16.80
N ARG A 55 6.10 -1.91 -15.62
CA ARG A 55 6.36 -1.18 -14.36
C ARG A 55 7.48 -0.16 -14.47
N VAL A 56 8.56 -0.51 -15.17
CA VAL A 56 9.74 0.35 -15.33
C VAL A 56 9.51 1.54 -16.25
N LYS A 57 8.40 1.55 -17.00
CA LYS A 57 8.00 2.66 -17.88
C LYS A 57 7.14 3.70 -17.16
N ASP A 58 6.62 3.37 -15.98
CA ASP A 58 5.77 4.26 -15.20
C ASP A 58 6.62 5.27 -14.42
N ASN A 59 6.35 6.56 -14.61
CA ASN A 59 7.18 7.66 -14.05
C ASN A 59 7.22 7.71 -12.51
N PHE A 60 6.33 7.01 -11.83
CA PHE A 60 6.28 6.97 -10.36
C PHE A 60 6.81 5.65 -9.79
N TYR A 61 7.32 4.77 -10.66
CA TYR A 61 7.88 3.49 -10.24
C TYR A 61 9.16 3.68 -9.45
N MET A 62 9.23 2.99 -8.31
CA MET A 62 10.41 2.84 -7.48
C MET A 62 10.54 1.37 -7.13
N LYS A 63 11.76 0.84 -7.17
CA LYS A 63 12.02 -0.59 -6.93
C LYS A 63 11.60 -1.02 -5.53
N GLU A 64 11.68 -0.12 -4.56
CA GLU A 64 11.30 -0.29 -3.17
C GLU A 64 9.79 -0.48 -2.98
N LEU A 65 8.99 -0.13 -4.00
CA LEU A 65 7.53 -0.28 -4.00
C LEU A 65 7.07 -1.56 -4.73
N GLU A 66 8.00 -2.43 -5.12
CA GLU A 66 7.72 -3.67 -5.84
C GLU A 66 7.28 -4.79 -4.88
N VAL A 67 6.10 -5.34 -5.15
CA VAL A 67 5.60 -6.58 -4.56
C VAL A 67 6.18 -7.73 -5.36
N GLN A 68 6.89 -8.63 -4.68
CA GLN A 68 7.31 -9.89 -5.27
C GLN A 68 6.08 -10.78 -5.45
N ILE A 69 5.84 -11.24 -6.68
CA ILE A 69 4.65 -11.99 -7.08
C ILE A 69 5.03 -13.43 -7.36
N ASP A 70 4.38 -14.35 -6.66
CA ASP A 70 4.39 -15.78 -6.96
C ASP A 70 3.09 -16.17 -7.68
N ASP A 71 3.19 -16.93 -8.76
CA ASP A 71 2.06 -17.63 -9.35
C ASP A 71 1.75 -18.91 -8.57
N LEU A 72 0.48 -19.12 -8.24
CA LEU A 72 0.01 -20.31 -7.54
C LEU A 72 -0.62 -21.32 -8.53
N PRO A 73 -0.56 -22.64 -8.24
CA PRO A 73 -1.10 -23.67 -9.14
C PRO A 73 -2.60 -23.56 -9.44
N ASP A 74 -3.37 -22.87 -8.59
CA ASP A 74 -4.80 -22.65 -8.74
C ASP A 74 -5.14 -21.40 -9.57
N GLY A 75 -4.15 -20.77 -10.19
CA GLY A 75 -4.31 -19.56 -11.01
C GLY A 75 -4.36 -18.25 -10.22
N ARG A 76 -4.26 -18.29 -8.89
CA ARG A 76 -4.11 -17.08 -8.07
C ARG A 76 -2.67 -16.58 -8.06
N LYS A 77 -2.50 -15.32 -7.68
CA LYS A 77 -1.20 -14.71 -7.41
C LYS A 77 -1.06 -14.45 -5.91
N ARG A 78 0.14 -14.64 -5.38
CA ARG A 78 0.49 -14.26 -4.01
C ARG A 78 1.55 -13.17 -4.05
N GLY A 79 1.28 -12.08 -3.34
CA GLY A 79 2.22 -10.99 -3.14
C GLY A 79 2.58 -10.82 -1.67
N GLN A 80 3.82 -10.42 -1.38
CA GLN A 80 4.24 -10.02 -0.04
C GLN A 80 4.91 -8.66 -0.09
N TYR A 81 4.54 -7.78 0.85
CA TYR A 81 5.12 -6.46 1.01
C TYR A 81 5.14 -6.09 2.48
N THR A 82 6.22 -5.48 2.94
CA THR A 82 6.36 -5.01 4.32
C THR A 82 6.42 -3.50 4.34
N PHE A 83 5.48 -2.87 5.02
CA PHE A 83 5.53 -1.44 5.26
C PHE A 83 6.42 -1.14 6.46
N VAL A 84 7.43 -0.29 6.26
CA VAL A 84 8.22 0.30 7.33
C VAL A 84 7.89 1.77 7.38
N ILE A 85 7.21 2.19 8.45
CA ILE A 85 6.75 3.57 8.62
C ILE A 85 7.35 4.19 9.87
N ARG A 86 7.77 5.46 9.76
CA ARG A 86 8.21 6.22 10.94
C ARG A 86 7.00 6.51 11.82
N GLN A 87 7.10 6.11 13.08
CA GLN A 87 6.09 6.37 14.09
C GLN A 87 6.55 7.45 15.06
N VAL A 88 5.56 8.15 15.62
CA VAL A 88 5.71 9.06 16.76
C VAL A 88 4.95 8.45 17.95
N THR A 89 5.18 8.93 19.17
CA THR A 89 4.37 8.50 20.30
C THR A 89 2.99 9.16 20.26
N GLU A 90 1.99 8.60 20.95
CA GLU A 90 0.68 9.24 21.09
C GLU A 90 0.81 10.63 21.72
N LYS A 91 1.69 10.79 22.72
CA LYS A 91 1.97 12.09 23.35
C LYS A 91 2.46 13.12 22.34
N ASP A 92 3.35 12.73 21.44
CA ASP A 92 3.89 13.62 20.41
C ASP A 92 2.89 13.88 19.28
N ASN A 93 1.87 13.02 19.15
CA ASN A 93 0.81 13.12 18.16
C ASN A 93 -0.45 13.85 18.67
N VAL A 94 -0.39 14.53 19.82
CA VAL A 94 -1.44 15.46 20.27
C VAL A 94 -0.98 16.88 19.99
N THR A 95 -1.06 17.28 18.72
CA THR A 95 -0.90 18.66 18.25
C THR A 95 -2.23 19.26 17.78
N PRO A 96 -2.40 20.59 17.73
CA PRO A 96 -3.60 21.21 17.18
C PRO A 96 -3.97 20.70 15.77
N GLU A 97 -2.99 20.46 14.91
CA GLU A 97 -3.19 19.92 13.56
C GLU A 97 -3.64 18.46 13.58
N SER A 98 -3.06 17.64 14.47
CA SER A 98 -3.48 16.23 14.63
C SER A 98 -4.92 16.13 15.15
N LEU A 99 -5.31 17.00 16.08
CA LEU A 99 -6.67 17.07 16.62
C LEU A 99 -7.65 17.50 15.53
N ALA A 100 -7.29 18.53 14.73
CA ALA A 100 -8.11 18.97 13.60
C ALA A 100 -8.32 17.86 12.54
N SER A 101 -7.32 16.99 12.32
CA SER A 101 -7.44 15.87 11.37
C SER A 101 -8.30 14.70 11.86
N ARG A 102 -8.60 14.61 13.17
CA ARG A 102 -9.42 13.54 13.76
C ARG A 102 -10.93 13.82 13.70
N VAL A 103 -11.33 15.07 13.38
CA VAL A 103 -12.73 15.53 13.38
C VAL A 103 -13.29 15.70 11.97
N ALA A 104 -12.51 15.38 10.93
CA ALA A 104 -12.83 15.56 9.51
C ALA A 104 -12.97 14.24 8.77
#